data_AF-I1MQ45-F1
#
_entry.id   AF-I1MQ45-F1
#
_cell.length_a   1.000
_cell.length_b   1.000
_cell.length_c   1.000
_cell.angle_alpha   90.00
_cell.angle_beta   90.00
_cell.angle_gamma   90.00
#
_symmetry.space_group_name_H-M   'P 1'
#
loop_
_entity.id
_entity.type
_entity.pdbx_description
1 polymer ?
#
loop_
_entity_poly.entity_id
_entity_poly.type
_entity_poly.pdbx_seq_one_letter_code
_entity_poly.pdbx_strand_id
1 'polypeptide(L)'
;MGSNPSFVPEIGSDGLPRQSSVITYTEQIIEAEQLQLKKYIQENYTKIRDVERELANLGLEMKLTSGPKKAALEHMRKKIEASTEKIRVAKIQEEQARKVWESASKTVQEEEAIKQKLCEDLSKLVEESNNSQLSRLEDLKRRLEAMNPNRSSTSLHSDGRSSSLDSAIQGGSAGNVPYQNNGLKVPVTNEHKPQPPSEEGRNKKKVNYQRGKGIGAVPKTRSSTPDWTGAGFDVDGRT
;
A
#
# COMPACT_ATOMS: atom_id res chain seq x y z
N MET A 1 41.18 -35.12 -45.48
CA MET A 1 41.15 -35.86 -46.77
C MET A 1 42.44 -35.50 -47.50
N GLY A 2 43.55 -36.16 -47.18
CA GLY A 2 44.84 -35.92 -47.82
C GLY A 2 44.88 -36.67 -49.14
N SER A 3 45.05 -35.96 -50.24
CA SER A 3 45.38 -36.53 -51.54
C SER A 3 46.77 -37.16 -51.45
N ASN A 4 46.83 -38.49 -51.37
CA ASN A 4 48.09 -39.21 -51.40
C ASN A 4 48.76 -38.95 -52.76
N PRO A 5 50.01 -38.46 -52.81
CA PRO A 5 50.74 -38.38 -54.06
C PRO A 5 50.94 -39.82 -54.57
N SER A 6 50.47 -40.08 -55.80
CA SER A 6 50.60 -41.38 -56.46
C SER A 6 52.07 -41.81 -56.53
N PHE A 7 52.46 -42.78 -55.70
CA PHE A 7 53.81 -43.34 -55.69
C PHE A 7 54.01 -44.27 -56.89
N VAL A 8 54.99 -43.96 -57.73
CA VAL A 8 55.46 -44.85 -58.81
C VAL A 8 56.89 -45.27 -58.46
N PRO A 9 57.10 -46.49 -57.92
CA PRO A 9 58.44 -46.97 -57.60
C PRO A 9 59.28 -47.16 -58.87
N GLU A 10 60.57 -46.80 -58.81
CA GLU A 10 61.52 -47.08 -59.90
C GLU A 10 61.80 -48.59 -59.92
N ILE A 11 61.35 -49.30 -60.96
CA ILE A 11 61.51 -50.75 -61.08
C ILE A 11 62.90 -51.06 -61.64
N GLY A 12 63.70 -51.83 -60.91
CA GLY A 12 65.02 -52.28 -61.34
C GLY A 12 64.94 -53.24 -62.54
N SER A 13 66.08 -53.51 -63.17
CA SER A 13 66.18 -54.47 -64.29
C SER A 13 65.77 -55.91 -63.93
N ASP A 14 65.61 -56.19 -62.64
CA ASP A 14 65.15 -57.43 -62.01
C ASP A 14 63.63 -57.46 -61.77
N GLY A 15 62.89 -56.40 -62.11
CA GLY A 15 61.44 -56.31 -61.90
C GLY A 15 61.02 -55.97 -60.46
N LEU A 16 61.97 -55.69 -59.57
CA LEU A 16 61.69 -55.29 -58.18
C LEU A 16 61.74 -53.77 -58.03
N PRO A 17 60.86 -53.15 -57.21
CA PRO A 17 60.98 -51.74 -56.89
C PRO A 17 62.31 -51.49 -56.19
N ARG A 18 63.14 -50.60 -56.75
CA ARG A 18 64.42 -50.22 -56.14
C ARG A 18 64.15 -49.78 -54.71
N GLN A 19 64.77 -50.47 -53.75
CA GLN A 19 64.63 -50.15 -52.32
C GLN A 19 64.93 -48.67 -52.04
N SER A 20 65.88 -48.06 -52.76
CA SER A 20 66.17 -46.63 -52.65
C SER A 20 64.96 -45.75 -52.96
N SER A 21 64.14 -46.09 -53.97
CA SER A 21 62.94 -45.32 -54.33
C SER A 21 61.83 -45.44 -53.28
N VAL A 22 61.67 -46.62 -52.68
CA VAL A 22 60.69 -46.86 -51.61
C VAL A 22 61.13 -46.17 -50.32
N ILE A 23 62.40 -46.29 -49.94
CA ILE A 23 62.97 -45.66 -48.74
C ILE A 23 62.81 -44.13 -48.81
N THR A 24 63.20 -43.52 -49.93
CA THR A 24 63.09 -42.07 -50.13
C THR A 24 61.64 -41.58 -50.03
N TYR A 25 60.70 -42.34 -50.60
CA TYR A 25 59.28 -41.99 -50.51
C TYR A 25 58.73 -42.11 -49.09
N THR A 26 59.06 -43.20 -48.38
CA THR A 26 58.66 -43.35 -46.98
C THR A 26 59.26 -42.26 -46.10
N GLU A 27 60.50 -41.84 -46.37
CA GLU A 27 61.17 -40.75 -45.67
C GLU A 27 60.45 -39.41 -45.88
N GLN A 28 60.02 -39.11 -47.12
CA GLN A 28 59.17 -37.93 -47.38
C GLN A 28 57.84 -37.95 -46.62
N ILE A 29 57.16 -39.10 -46.53
CA ILE A 29 55.92 -39.20 -45.74
C ILE A 29 56.20 -38.95 -44.27
N ILE A 30 57.24 -39.60 -43.72
CA ILE A 30 57.62 -39.44 -42.31
C ILE A 30 57.97 -37.98 -42.02
N GLU A 31 58.73 -37.32 -42.89
CA GLU A 31 59.05 -35.89 -42.75
C GLU A 31 57.80 -35.00 -42.77
N ALA A 32 56.86 -35.26 -43.69
CA ALA A 32 55.61 -34.52 -43.78
C ALA A 32 54.74 -34.70 -42.52
N GLU A 33 54.61 -35.93 -42.02
CA GLU A 33 53.88 -36.23 -40.79
C GLU A 33 54.55 -35.60 -39.56
N GLN A 34 55.88 -35.64 -39.47
CA GLN A 34 56.63 -34.97 -38.40
C GLN A 34 56.41 -33.46 -38.42
N LEU A 35 56.37 -32.84 -39.61
CA LEU A 35 56.13 -31.41 -39.76
C LEU A 35 54.68 -31.05 -39.35
N GLN A 36 53.71 -31.86 -39.76
CA GLN A 36 52.32 -31.71 -39.34
C GLN A 36 52.16 -31.88 -37.81
N LEU A 37 52.82 -32.87 -37.22
CA LEU A 37 52.78 -33.09 -35.76
C LEU A 37 53.40 -31.92 -35.01
N LYS A 38 54.55 -31.40 -35.45
CA LYS A 38 55.17 -30.20 -34.86
C LYS A 38 54.24 -29.00 -34.93
N LYS A 39 53.57 -28.78 -36.07
CA LYS A 39 52.57 -27.72 -36.22
C LYS A 39 51.40 -27.90 -35.27
N TYR A 40 50.83 -29.11 -35.19
CA TYR A 40 49.73 -29.42 -34.28
C TYR A 40 50.10 -29.20 -32.81
N ILE A 41 51.29 -29.64 -32.40
CA ILE A 41 51.80 -29.44 -31.04
C ILE A 41 51.95 -27.94 -30.74
N GLN A 42 52.55 -27.18 -31.66
CA GLN A 42 52.73 -25.73 -31.50
C GLN A 42 51.38 -24.99 -31.38
N GLU A 43 50.39 -25.35 -32.21
CA GLU A 43 49.04 -24.80 -32.14
C GLU A 43 48.36 -25.11 -30.79
N ASN A 44 48.49 -26.36 -30.30
CA ASN A 44 47.93 -26.73 -29.00
C ASN A 44 48.60 -25.99 -27.84
N TYR A 45 49.93 -25.87 -27.83
CA TYR A 45 50.63 -25.08 -26.80
C TYR A 45 50.23 -23.61 -26.82
N THR A 46 50.01 -23.04 -28.01
CA THR A 46 49.54 -21.65 -28.14
C THR A 46 48.13 -21.53 -27.56
N LYS A 47 47.22 -22.44 -27.91
CA LYS A 47 45.84 -22.47 -27.41
C LYS A 47 45.77 -22.64 -25.89
N ILE A 48 46.59 -23.52 -25.32
CA ILE A 48 46.68 -23.71 -23.86
C ILE A 48 47.11 -22.40 -23.20
N ARG A 49 48.15 -21.73 -23.71
CA ARG A 49 48.61 -20.46 -23.16
C ARG A 49 47.57 -19.35 -23.24
N ASP A 50 46.77 -19.33 -24.31
CA ASP A 50 45.70 -18.33 -24.43
C ASP A 50 44.57 -18.58 -23.42
N VAL A 51 44.17 -19.83 -23.21
CA VAL A 51 43.18 -20.21 -22.18
C VAL A 51 43.71 -19.91 -20.76
N GLU A 52 44.98 -20.23 -20.48
CA GLU A 52 45.60 -19.91 -19.19
C GLU A 52 45.58 -18.40 -18.92
N ARG A 53 45.84 -17.59 -19.95
CA ARG A 53 45.80 -16.13 -19.85
C ARG A 53 44.38 -15.61 -19.62
N GLU A 54 43.39 -16.18 -20.31
CA GLU A 54 41.98 -15.83 -20.11
C GLU A 54 41.50 -16.21 -18.69
N LEU A 55 41.87 -17.40 -18.20
CA LEU A 55 41.56 -17.82 -16.84
C LEU A 55 42.21 -16.93 -15.79
N ALA A 56 43.47 -16.52 -16.00
CA ALA A 56 44.14 -15.56 -15.13
C ALA A 56 43.43 -14.19 -15.13
N ASN A 57 42.99 -13.72 -16.30
CA ASN A 57 42.27 -12.46 -16.44
C ASN A 57 40.89 -12.50 -15.76
N LEU A 58 40.11 -13.57 -15.98
CA LEU A 58 38.82 -13.78 -15.31
C LEU A 58 38.98 -13.89 -13.79
N GLY A 59 40.03 -14.57 -13.32
CA GLY A 59 40.35 -14.66 -11.90
C GLY A 59 40.66 -13.30 -11.27
N LEU A 60 41.35 -12.42 -12.00
CA LEU A 60 41.61 -11.05 -11.56
C LEU A 60 40.33 -10.21 -11.57
N GLU A 61 39.51 -10.28 -12.62
CA GLU A 61 38.24 -9.56 -12.71
C GLU A 61 37.30 -9.97 -11.57
N MET A 62 37.20 -11.26 -11.28
CA MET A 62 36.42 -11.76 -10.14
C MET A 62 36.93 -11.17 -8.82
N LYS A 63 38.24 -11.09 -8.60
CA LYS A 63 38.80 -10.48 -7.36
C LYS A 63 38.50 -8.98 -7.27
N LEU A 64 38.66 -8.24 -8.37
CA LEU A 64 38.43 -6.79 -8.42
C LEU A 64 36.94 -6.44 -8.24
N THR A 65 36.04 -7.22 -8.84
CA THR A 65 34.60 -6.95 -8.81
C THR A 65 33.89 -7.53 -7.60
N SER A 66 34.40 -8.63 -7.03
CA SER A 66 33.72 -9.33 -5.93
C SER A 66 33.66 -8.49 -4.66
N GLY A 67 34.70 -7.71 -4.32
CA GLY A 67 34.72 -6.92 -3.08
C GLY A 67 33.58 -5.91 -3.00
N PRO A 68 33.56 -4.89 -3.88
CA PRO A 68 32.52 -3.86 -3.87
C PRO A 68 31.11 -4.43 -4.10
N LYS A 69 30.95 -5.39 -5.03
CA LYS A 69 29.64 -6.00 -5.32
C LYS A 69 29.13 -6.82 -4.14
N LYS A 70 29.97 -7.62 -3.49
CA LYS A 70 29.60 -8.40 -2.30
C LYS A 70 29.26 -7.49 -1.12
N ALA A 71 30.03 -6.44 -0.89
CA ALA A 71 29.75 -5.46 0.15
C ALA A 71 28.40 -4.75 -0.07
N ALA A 72 28.09 -4.35 -1.31
CA ALA A 72 26.80 -3.76 -1.65
C ALA A 72 25.63 -4.74 -1.41
N LEU A 73 25.77 -6.00 -1.82
CA LEU A 73 24.76 -7.03 -1.58
C LEU A 73 24.54 -7.31 -0.09
N GLU A 74 25.62 -7.39 0.70
CA GLU A 74 25.53 -7.58 2.15
C GLU A 74 24.89 -6.38 2.85
N HIS A 75 25.21 -5.16 2.43
CA HIS A 75 24.56 -3.95 2.92
C HIS A 75 23.06 -3.95 2.60
N MET A 76 22.65 -4.31 1.38
CA MET A 76 21.24 -4.44 1.02
C MET A 76 20.54 -5.50 1.86
N ARG A 77 21.19 -6.65 2.10
CA ARG A 77 20.67 -7.70 2.98
C ARG A 77 20.42 -7.17 4.39
N LYS A 78 21.40 -6.49 5.00
CA LYS A 78 21.25 -5.89 6.34
C LYS A 78 20.10 -4.87 6.39
N LYS A 79 19.92 -4.05 5.34
CA LYS A 79 18.79 -3.12 5.24
C LYS A 79 17.44 -3.83 5.17
N ILE A 80 17.36 -4.94 4.43
CA ILE A 80 16.14 -5.75 4.34
C ILE A 80 15.81 -6.39 5.71
N GLU A 81 16.81 -6.96 6.38
CA GLU A 81 16.64 -7.55 7.72
C GLU A 81 16.14 -6.49 8.74
N ALA A 82 16.78 -5.32 8.78
CA ALA A 82 16.35 -4.21 9.65
C ALA A 82 14.93 -3.72 9.32
N SER A 83 14.59 -3.63 8.02
CA SER A 83 13.23 -3.24 7.59
C SER A 83 12.19 -4.28 7.98
N THR A 84 12.55 -5.57 7.92
CA THR A 84 11.65 -6.68 8.25
C THR A 84 11.33 -6.67 9.75
N GLU A 85 12.32 -6.40 10.59
CA GLU A 85 12.12 -6.29 12.03
C GLU A 85 11.25 -5.08 12.40
N LYS A 86 11.44 -3.94 11.73
CA LYS A 86 10.54 -2.77 11.89
C LYS A 86 9.09 -3.11 11.53
N ILE A 87 8.88 -3.84 10.43
CA ILE A 87 7.54 -4.30 10.02
C ILE A 87 6.94 -5.23 11.08
N ARG A 88 7.75 -6.14 11.67
CA ARG A 88 7.29 -7.05 12.72
C ARG A 88 6.78 -6.28 13.94
N VAL A 89 7.55 -5.30 14.42
CA VAL A 89 7.16 -4.46 15.56
C VAL A 89 5.90 -3.66 15.24
N ALA A 90 5.84 -3.05 14.05
CA ALA A 90 4.67 -2.28 13.62
C ALA A 90 3.40 -3.15 13.55
N LYS A 91 3.49 -4.39 13.05
CA LYS A 91 2.35 -5.33 13.01
C LYS A 91 1.84 -5.70 14.40
N ILE A 92 2.73 -5.86 15.37
CA ILE A 92 2.31 -6.13 16.75
C ILE A 92 1.57 -4.93 17.33
N GLN A 93 2.04 -3.71 17.06
CA GLN A 93 1.37 -2.48 17.51
C GLN A 93 0.02 -2.29 16.81
N GLU A 94 -0.05 -2.54 15.50
CA GLU A 94 -1.30 -2.55 14.72
C GLU A 94 -2.33 -3.51 15.33
N GLU A 95 -1.90 -4.73 15.65
CA GLU A 95 -2.74 -5.75 16.28
C GLU A 95 -3.26 -5.33 17.66
N GLN A 96 -2.41 -4.70 18.48
CA GLN A 96 -2.81 -4.18 19.78
C GLN A 96 -3.82 -3.03 19.64
N ALA A 97 -3.56 -2.08 18.75
CA ALA A 97 -4.47 -0.98 18.47
C ALA A 97 -5.83 -1.48 17.96
N ARG A 98 -5.83 -2.51 17.12
CA ARG A 98 -7.05 -3.16 16.61
C ARG A 98 -7.89 -3.75 17.75
N LYS A 99 -7.29 -4.48 18.68
CA LYS A 99 -7.99 -5.04 19.85
C LYS A 99 -8.62 -3.97 20.73
N VAL A 100 -7.89 -2.89 20.99
CA VAL A 100 -8.41 -1.75 21.76
C VAL A 100 -9.58 -1.10 21.04
N TRP A 101 -9.45 -0.90 19.72
CA TRP A 101 -10.51 -0.33 18.89
C TRP A 101 -11.77 -1.21 18.84
N GLU A 102 -11.61 -2.53 18.71
CA GLU A 102 -12.72 -3.49 18.74
C GLU A 102 -13.46 -3.45 20.08
N SER A 103 -12.72 -3.40 21.20
CA SER A 103 -13.32 -3.27 22.53
C SER A 103 -14.09 -1.95 22.69
N ALA A 104 -13.48 -0.83 22.30
CA ALA A 104 -14.12 0.48 22.39
C ALA A 104 -15.36 0.58 21.50
N SER A 105 -15.29 0.02 20.28
CA SER A 105 -16.42 -0.04 19.33
C SER A 105 -17.58 -0.85 19.92
N LYS A 106 -17.28 -1.98 20.56
CA LYS A 106 -18.30 -2.79 21.23
C LYS A 106 -19.00 -2.01 22.36
N THR A 107 -18.25 -1.31 23.20
CA THR A 107 -18.83 -0.48 24.27
C THR A 107 -19.72 0.63 23.71
N VAL A 108 -19.34 1.27 22.60
CA VAL A 108 -20.20 2.26 21.94
C VAL A 108 -21.51 1.64 21.45
N GLN A 109 -21.46 0.44 20.84
CA GLN A 109 -22.66 -0.27 20.41
C GLN A 109 -23.57 -0.67 21.58
N GLU A 110 -22.99 -1.13 22.69
CA GLU A 110 -23.74 -1.46 23.91
C GLU A 110 -24.46 -0.22 24.48
N GLU A 111 -23.77 0.93 24.57
CA GLU A 111 -24.37 2.20 25.00
C GLU A 111 -25.43 2.73 24.02
N GLU A 112 -25.20 2.59 22.71
CA GLU A 112 -26.20 2.95 21.70
C GLU A 112 -27.46 2.09 21.80
N ALA A 113 -27.33 0.80 22.09
CA ALA A 113 -28.46 -0.10 22.32
C ALA A 113 -29.23 0.26 23.60
N ILE A 114 -28.52 0.59 24.69
CA ILE A 114 -29.15 1.07 25.93
C ILE A 114 -29.92 2.36 25.67
N LYS A 115 -29.31 3.32 24.99
CA LYS A 115 -29.96 4.58 24.61
C LYS A 115 -31.22 4.34 23.78
N GLN A 116 -31.15 3.46 22.78
CA GLN A 116 -32.29 3.12 21.92
C GLN A 116 -33.44 2.54 22.75
N LYS A 117 -33.15 1.61 23.66
CA LYS A 117 -34.14 1.04 24.57
C LYS A 117 -34.80 2.12 25.46
N LEU A 118 -34.03 3.05 25.99
CA LEU A 118 -34.56 4.15 26.80
C LEU A 118 -35.47 5.08 25.98
N CYS A 119 -35.14 5.33 24.72
CA CYS A 119 -36.02 6.10 23.81
C CYS A 119 -37.34 5.36 23.55
N GLU A 120 -37.31 4.04 23.37
CA GLU A 120 -38.51 3.22 23.21
C GLU A 120 -39.37 3.21 24.47
N ASP A 121 -38.77 3.04 25.64
CA ASP A 121 -39.48 3.04 26.93
C ASP A 121 -40.09 4.42 27.22
N LEU A 122 -39.38 5.52 26.91
CA LEU A 122 -39.93 6.87 27.00
C LEU A 122 -41.13 7.06 26.06
N SER A 123 -41.04 6.56 24.82
CA SER A 123 -42.12 6.67 23.84
C SER A 123 -43.37 5.94 24.33
N LYS A 124 -43.22 4.73 24.87
CA LYS A 124 -44.33 3.97 25.49
C LYS A 124 -44.94 4.72 26.66
N LEU A 125 -44.13 5.28 27.56
CA LEU A 125 -44.64 6.02 28.72
C LEU A 125 -45.44 7.26 28.30
N VAL A 126 -45.00 7.97 27.26
CA VAL A 126 -45.72 9.11 26.69
C VAL A 126 -47.06 8.67 26.10
N GLU A 127 -47.08 7.57 25.35
CA GLU A 127 -48.33 7.00 24.78
C GLU A 127 -49.29 6.53 25.88
N GLU A 128 -48.80 5.80 26.88
CA GLU A 128 -49.58 5.33 28.03
C GLU A 128 -50.17 6.50 28.84
N SER A 129 -49.37 7.55 29.08
CA SER A 129 -49.83 8.77 29.76
C SER A 129 -50.91 9.48 28.95
N ASN A 130 -50.72 9.63 27.63
CA ASN A 130 -51.71 10.25 26.75
C ASN A 130 -53.03 9.45 26.72
N ASN A 131 -52.94 8.13 26.53
CA ASN A 131 -54.10 7.25 26.54
C ASN A 131 -54.84 7.29 27.89
N SER A 132 -54.11 7.28 29.00
CA SER A 132 -54.69 7.40 30.34
C SER A 132 -55.40 8.74 30.55
N GLN A 133 -54.80 9.85 30.06
CA GLN A 133 -55.42 11.18 30.11
C GLN A 133 -56.68 11.24 29.23
N LEU A 134 -56.65 10.66 28.03
CA LEU A 134 -57.81 10.58 27.13
C LEU A 134 -58.95 9.77 27.75
N SER A 135 -58.70 8.56 28.26
CA SER A 135 -59.73 7.75 28.93
C SER A 135 -60.34 8.48 30.14
N ARG A 136 -59.52 9.20 30.92
CA ARG A 136 -60.01 10.02 32.03
C ARG A 136 -60.89 11.17 31.57
N LEU A 137 -60.54 11.84 30.46
CA LEU A 137 -61.38 12.90 29.88
C LEU A 137 -62.70 12.34 29.34
N GLU A 138 -62.69 11.17 28.71
CA GLU A 138 -63.89 10.48 28.25
C GLU A 138 -64.81 10.06 29.40
N ASP A 139 -64.24 9.60 30.51
CA ASP A 139 -65.00 9.31 31.74
C ASP A 139 -65.65 10.57 32.33
N LEU A 140 -64.89 11.68 32.41
CA LEU A 140 -65.43 12.95 32.88
C LEU A 140 -66.53 13.47 31.95
N LYS A 141 -66.34 13.35 30.64
CA LYS A 141 -67.35 13.67 29.64
C LYS A 141 -68.62 12.83 29.83
N ARG A 142 -68.51 11.51 29.98
CA ARG A 142 -69.66 10.61 30.24
C ARG A 142 -70.40 10.97 31.53
N ARG A 143 -69.66 11.30 32.60
CA ARG A 143 -70.27 11.73 33.88
C ARG A 143 -70.99 13.07 33.74
N LEU A 144 -70.39 14.03 33.04
CA LEU A 144 -71.02 15.34 32.76
C LEU A 144 -72.28 15.19 31.90
N GLU A 145 -72.28 14.28 30.92
CA GLU A 145 -73.46 13.94 30.12
C GLU A 145 -74.56 13.31 30.99
N ALA A 146 -74.21 12.36 31.87
CA ALA A 146 -75.16 11.70 32.77
C ALA A 146 -75.80 12.66 33.79
N MET A 147 -75.07 13.69 34.25
CA MET A 147 -75.62 14.74 35.13
C MET A 147 -76.46 15.78 34.39
N ASN A 148 -76.38 15.83 33.05
CA ASN A 148 -77.18 16.71 32.21
C ASN A 148 -78.16 15.91 31.33
N PRO A 149 -79.09 15.12 31.92
CA PRO A 149 -80.01 14.28 31.15
C PRO A 149 -80.92 15.07 30.19
N ASN A 150 -81.07 16.38 30.39
CA ASN A 150 -81.98 17.25 29.63
C ASN A 150 -81.36 17.93 28.40
N ARG A 151 -80.18 17.51 27.92
CA ARG A 151 -79.51 18.14 26.75
C ARG A 151 -79.27 17.23 25.54
N SER A 152 -79.74 15.98 25.57
CA SER A 152 -79.63 15.05 24.42
C SER A 152 -80.54 15.42 23.23
N SER A 153 -81.31 16.49 23.32
CA SER A 153 -82.20 16.96 22.25
C SER A 153 -82.07 18.47 22.12
N THR A 154 -81.16 18.96 21.27
CA THR A 154 -81.28 20.21 20.48
C THR A 154 -79.90 20.69 20.02
N SER A 155 -79.49 20.21 18.84
CA SER A 155 -78.77 21.06 17.90
C SER A 155 -79.52 21.05 16.57
N LEU A 156 -80.67 21.74 16.55
CA LEU A 156 -81.20 22.34 15.33
C LEU A 156 -80.98 23.85 15.47
N HIS A 157 -80.36 24.40 14.44
CA HIS A 157 -79.90 25.76 14.15
C HIS A 157 -80.64 26.95 14.80
N SER A 158 -79.89 27.99 15.18
CA SER A 158 -80.07 29.33 14.58
C SER A 158 -78.94 30.32 14.93
N ASP A 159 -78.55 31.06 13.89
CA ASP A 159 -77.64 32.19 13.82
C ASP A 159 -78.16 33.47 14.48
N GLY A 160 -77.26 34.40 14.80
CA GLY A 160 -77.57 35.84 14.96
C GLY A 160 -76.71 36.54 16.03
N ARG A 161 -75.50 37.04 15.72
CA ARG A 161 -75.19 38.36 15.13
C ARG A 161 -75.11 39.52 16.15
N SER A 162 -73.89 40.09 16.31
CA SER A 162 -73.50 41.53 16.44
C SER A 162 -72.17 41.63 17.22
N SER A 163 -70.99 41.82 16.58
CA SER A 163 -70.32 43.10 16.16
C SER A 163 -69.77 43.94 17.33
N SER A 164 -68.60 44.58 17.35
CA SER A 164 -67.39 44.73 16.50
C SER A 164 -66.40 45.67 17.25
N LEU A 165 -65.15 45.78 16.74
CA LEU A 165 -64.10 46.81 16.97
C LEU A 165 -63.16 46.58 18.18
N ASP A 166 -61.83 46.67 18.15
CA ASP A 166 -60.74 46.99 17.19
C ASP A 166 -59.43 46.44 17.86
N SER A 167 -58.26 46.20 17.27
CA SER A 167 -57.56 46.77 16.11
C SER A 167 -56.61 45.75 15.48
N ALA A 168 -56.43 45.89 14.16
CA ALA A 168 -55.37 45.27 13.38
C ALA A 168 -54.07 46.08 13.43
N ILE A 169 -52.92 45.40 13.45
CA ILE A 169 -51.71 45.84 12.74
C ILE A 169 -51.10 44.64 12.02
N GLN A 170 -51.00 44.78 10.70
CA GLN A 170 -50.36 43.92 9.71
C GLN A 170 -48.84 43.87 9.88
N GLY A 171 -48.23 42.83 9.29
CA GLY A 171 -46.96 43.01 8.57
C GLY A 171 -46.01 41.83 8.68
N GLY A 172 -46.03 40.93 7.70
CA GLY A 172 -44.91 40.03 7.46
C GLY A 172 -43.74 40.75 6.79
N SER A 173 -42.51 40.31 7.06
CA SER A 173 -41.45 40.14 6.05
C SER A 173 -40.19 39.56 6.69
N ALA A 174 -39.41 38.89 5.84
CA ALA A 174 -38.24 38.06 6.08
C ALA A 174 -37.06 38.77 6.79
N GLY A 175 -36.19 37.96 7.41
CA GLY A 175 -34.88 38.43 7.85
C GLY A 175 -34.14 37.45 8.75
N ASN A 176 -33.11 36.84 8.19
CA ASN A 176 -32.09 36.00 8.82
C ASN A 176 -31.59 36.49 10.20
N VAL A 177 -31.18 35.55 11.06
CA VAL A 177 -29.78 35.34 11.53
C VAL A 177 -29.79 34.65 12.93
N PRO A 178 -28.96 33.61 13.15
CA PRO A 178 -28.80 32.92 14.43
C PRO A 178 -27.74 33.59 15.32
N TYR A 179 -27.96 33.59 16.63
CA TYR A 179 -26.94 33.84 17.67
C TYR A 179 -27.27 32.90 18.84
N GLN A 180 -26.46 31.90 19.18
CA GLN A 180 -25.11 31.96 19.73
C GLN A 180 -25.02 32.76 21.04
N ASN A 181 -24.64 32.01 22.07
CA ASN A 181 -23.97 32.42 23.31
C ASN A 181 -24.83 32.84 24.51
N ASN A 182 -24.88 31.95 25.50
CA ASN A 182 -24.63 32.34 26.88
C ASN A 182 -23.84 31.21 27.57
N GLY A 183 -22.53 31.41 27.62
CA GLY A 183 -21.66 30.70 28.54
C GLY A 183 -21.96 31.12 29.98
N LEU A 184 -22.22 30.13 30.84
CA LEU A 184 -22.05 30.28 32.27
C LEU A 184 -20.58 30.02 32.62
N LYS A 185 -19.88 31.10 32.98
CA LYS A 185 -18.66 31.04 33.79
C LYS A 185 -19.05 30.91 35.26
N VAL A 186 -18.46 29.95 35.95
CA VAL A 186 -18.25 29.99 37.41
C VAL A 186 -16.73 29.99 37.63
N PRO A 187 -16.15 30.97 38.34
CA PRO A 187 -14.74 30.98 38.74
C PRO A 187 -14.56 30.48 40.18
N VAL A 188 -13.34 29.99 40.51
CA VAL A 188 -12.63 29.90 41.82
C VAL A 188 -11.56 28.77 41.68
N THR A 189 -10.31 29.10 41.30
CA THR A 189 -9.04 29.20 42.11
C THR A 189 -8.62 27.89 42.81
N ASN A 190 -7.39 27.34 42.81
CA ASN A 190 -6.00 27.85 42.76
C ASN A 190 -5.05 26.66 42.35
N GLU A 191 -4.17 26.77 41.33
CA GLU A 191 -2.71 27.07 41.31
C GLU A 191 -1.65 25.98 41.71
N HIS A 192 -0.56 25.95 40.90
CA HIS A 192 0.75 25.25 40.97
C HIS A 192 0.84 23.84 40.30
N LYS A 193 1.69 23.50 39.32
CA LYS A 193 3.08 23.90 38.93
C LYS A 193 3.38 23.57 37.42
N PRO A 194 4.51 24.04 36.81
CA PRO A 194 4.70 24.22 35.36
C PRO A 194 5.65 23.23 34.61
N GLN A 195 5.37 23.07 33.29
CA GLN A 195 6.18 22.78 32.06
C GLN A 195 7.30 21.70 32.03
N PRO A 196 7.56 21.02 30.87
CA PRO A 196 8.38 21.60 29.77
C PRO A 196 7.93 21.19 28.31
N PRO A 197 8.59 21.69 27.23
CA PRO A 197 8.04 21.76 25.88
C PRO A 197 8.47 20.59 24.96
N SER A 198 7.62 20.20 24.00
CA SER A 198 8.03 19.38 22.86
C SER A 198 7.51 20.00 21.57
N GLU A 199 8.44 20.36 20.70
CA GLU A 199 8.21 20.71 19.31
C GLU A 199 7.69 19.46 18.57
N GLU A 200 6.52 19.56 17.94
CA GLU A 200 6.07 18.53 17.00
C GLU A 200 5.48 19.18 15.74
N GLY A 201 6.30 19.13 14.69
CA GLY A 201 5.96 19.57 13.34
C GLY A 201 4.83 18.72 12.76
N ARG A 202 3.65 19.34 12.68
CA ARG A 202 2.47 18.85 11.96
C ARG A 202 2.75 18.71 10.46
N ASN A 203 3.06 17.49 10.01
CA ASN A 203 2.90 17.09 8.62
C ASN A 203 1.56 16.36 8.43
N LYS A 204 0.54 17.12 8.00
CA LYS A 204 -0.77 16.60 7.60
C LYS A 204 -0.65 15.90 6.24
N LYS A 205 -0.65 14.57 6.20
CA LYS A 205 -0.96 13.81 4.98
C LYS A 205 -2.44 13.43 4.96
N LYS A 206 -3.13 13.95 3.94
CA LYS A 206 -4.53 13.64 3.62
C LYS A 206 -4.64 12.16 3.24
N VAL A 207 -5.52 11.44 3.94
CA VAL A 207 -5.99 10.11 3.57
C VAL A 207 -7.12 10.28 2.57
N ASN A 208 -6.94 9.82 1.33
CA ASN A 208 -8.01 9.71 0.35
C ASN A 208 -8.60 8.31 0.45
N TYR A 209 -9.84 8.21 0.92
CA TYR A 209 -10.64 6.99 0.82
C TYR A 209 -11.26 6.93 -0.58
N GLN A 210 -10.79 6.01 -1.42
CA GLN A 210 -11.52 5.61 -2.63
C GLN A 210 -11.98 4.16 -2.51
N ARG A 211 -13.26 4.04 -2.18
CA ARG A 211 -14.09 2.85 -2.31
C ARG A 211 -14.64 2.84 -3.74
N GLY A 212 -14.21 1.90 -4.58
CA GLY A 212 -14.73 1.76 -5.95
C GLY A 212 -14.31 0.44 -6.57
N LYS A 213 -15.24 -0.51 -6.64
CA LYS A 213 -15.11 -1.81 -7.32
C LYS A 213 -15.18 -1.59 -8.83
N GLY A 214 -14.28 -2.20 -9.61
CA GLY A 214 -14.41 -2.20 -11.08
C GLY A 214 -13.18 -2.67 -11.86
N ILE A 215 -13.05 -3.99 -12.01
CA ILE A 215 -12.68 -4.76 -13.21
C ILE A 215 -11.73 -4.12 -14.26
N GLY A 216 -10.55 -4.74 -14.43
CA GLY A 216 -10.02 -5.06 -15.76
C GLY A 216 -8.94 -4.18 -16.38
N ALA A 217 -7.84 -4.84 -16.78
CA ALA A 217 -6.82 -4.46 -17.77
C ALA A 217 -5.53 -3.75 -17.31
N VAL A 218 -4.41 -4.32 -17.80
CA VAL A 218 -2.97 -4.12 -17.52
C VAL A 218 -2.34 -3.52 -18.81
N PRO A 219 -1.17 -2.83 -18.82
CA PRO A 219 -1.03 -1.39 -18.98
C PRO A 219 -0.33 -1.01 -20.31
N LYS A 220 -0.15 0.30 -20.57
CA LYS A 220 0.93 0.84 -21.41
C LYS A 220 0.92 2.37 -21.42
N THR A 221 2.01 2.99 -20.97
CA THR A 221 2.61 4.13 -21.66
C THR A 221 4.06 4.29 -21.20
N ARG A 222 4.95 4.40 -22.20
CA ARG A 222 6.40 4.49 -22.11
C ARG A 222 6.77 5.94 -22.45
N SER A 223 7.52 6.63 -21.59
CA SER A 223 8.29 7.86 -21.88
C SER A 223 9.06 8.21 -20.58
N SER A 224 10.34 7.84 -20.43
CA SER A 224 11.53 8.59 -20.86
C SER A 224 11.80 9.87 -20.04
N THR A 225 12.51 9.75 -18.90
CA THR A 225 13.76 10.46 -18.52
C THR A 225 14.08 10.24 -17.02
N PRO A 226 15.36 10.28 -16.59
CA PRO A 226 15.77 10.03 -15.21
C PRO A 226 15.97 11.35 -14.41
N ASP A 227 15.17 11.54 -13.36
CA ASP A 227 15.29 12.70 -12.46
C ASP A 227 16.40 12.49 -11.42
N TRP A 228 17.60 12.98 -11.79
CA TRP A 228 18.67 13.33 -10.86
C TRP A 228 18.25 14.58 -10.08
N THR A 229 17.93 14.45 -8.79
CA THR A 229 17.85 15.59 -7.85
C THR A 229 19.15 15.68 -7.08
N GLY A 230 20.02 16.58 -7.53
CA GLY A 230 21.27 16.89 -6.89
C GLY A 230 21.06 17.71 -5.62
N ALA A 231 21.69 17.27 -4.54
CA ALA A 231 22.03 18.10 -3.40
C ALA A 231 23.23 17.49 -2.67
N GLY A 232 24.33 18.24 -2.57
CA GLY A 232 25.38 18.02 -1.56
C GLY A 232 26.70 17.44 -2.05
N PHE A 233 27.46 18.21 -2.81
CA PHE A 233 28.92 18.21 -2.68
C PHE A 233 29.25 19.09 -1.46
N ASP A 234 29.81 18.49 -0.42
CA ASP A 234 30.58 19.21 0.59
C ASP A 234 32.04 18.79 0.38
N VAL A 235 32.85 19.77 0.00
CA VAL A 235 34.23 19.59 -0.44
C VAL A 235 35.12 20.18 0.65
N ASP A 236 35.96 19.33 1.21
CA ASP A 236 37.25 19.61 1.87
C ASP A 236 37.40 20.87 2.74
N GLY A 237 37.52 20.62 4.05
CA GLY A 237 38.12 21.53 5.01
C GLY A 237 39.08 20.80 5.94
N ARG A 238 40.30 20.51 5.48
CA ARG A 238 41.54 20.41 6.30
C ARG A 238 42.75 20.16 5.41
N THR A 239 43.44 21.26 5.10
CA THR A 239 44.89 21.29 4.98
C THR A 239 45.43 21.95 6.25
#